data_AF-A0A142JN10-F1
#
_entry.id   AF-A0A142JN10-F1
#
_cell.length_a   1.000
_cell.length_b   1.000
_cell.length_c   1.000
_cell.angle_alpha   90.00
_cell.angle_beta   90.00
_cell.angle_gamma   90.00
#
_symmetry.space_group_name_H-M   'P 1'
#
loop_
_entity.id
_entity.type
_entity.pdbx_description
1 polymer ?
#
loop_
_entity_poly.entity_id
_entity_poly.type
_entity_poly.pdbx_seq_one_letter_code
_entity_poly.pdbx_strand_id
1 'polypeptide(L)'
;MTVKLDSSNAVLRGRFGAWIKERREALGYTQLEMSSKVNYAYAAMVSQIERGASALPPHDLRLWAEVLEVKPDEFAMTYLYYCQPFIYQCLTGKDPYVAERLPKAPKTVMSAPGRPSVRRARDAH
;
A
#
# COMPACT_ATOMS: atom_id res chain seq x y z
N MET A 1 3.01 -7.91 24.64
CA MET A 1 2.42 -6.88 23.74
C MET A 1 2.65 -7.34 22.31
N THR A 2 1.61 -7.88 21.67
CA THR A 2 1.66 -8.32 20.27
C THR A 2 1.77 -7.07 19.40
N VAL A 3 2.89 -6.87 18.73
CA VAL A 3 2.97 -5.87 17.66
C VAL A 3 1.97 -6.31 16.59
N LYS A 4 0.79 -5.70 16.57
CA LYS A 4 -0.22 -5.96 15.55
C LYS A 4 0.41 -5.61 14.20
N LEU A 5 0.72 -6.65 13.41
CA LEU A 5 1.24 -6.58 12.04
C LEU A 5 0.45 -5.58 11.16
N ASP A 6 -0.83 -5.37 11.48
CA ASP A 6 -1.70 -4.41 10.81
C ASP A 6 -1.32 -2.94 11.04
N SER A 7 -0.60 -2.58 12.11
CA SER A 7 -0.41 -1.16 12.46
C SER A 7 0.44 -0.41 11.43
N SER A 8 1.62 -0.91 11.05
CA SER A 8 2.49 -0.24 10.07
C SER A 8 1.85 -0.16 8.69
N ASN A 9 1.19 -1.23 8.25
CA ASN A 9 0.49 -1.26 6.96
C ASN A 9 -0.74 -0.33 6.96
N ALA A 10 -1.48 -0.28 8.07
CA ALA A 10 -2.57 0.67 8.22
C ALA A 10 -2.07 2.12 8.23
N VAL A 11 -0.91 2.39 8.86
CA VAL A 11 -0.28 3.72 8.83
C VAL A 11 0.11 4.11 7.40
N LEU A 12 0.80 3.24 6.65
CA LEU A 12 1.16 3.53 5.26
C LEU A 12 -0.07 3.78 4.39
N ARG A 13 -1.09 2.91 4.49
CA ARG A 13 -2.34 3.07 3.74
C ARG A 13 -3.11 4.33 4.16
N GLY A 14 -3.09 4.69 5.44
CA GLY A 14 -3.66 5.95 5.92
C GLY A 14 -2.96 7.17 5.32
N ARG A 15 -1.64 7.12 5.13
CA ARG A 15 -0.88 8.18 4.45
C ARG A 15 -1.21 8.28 2.96
N PHE A 16 -1.39 7.14 2.29
CA PHE A 16 -1.91 7.13 0.91
C PHE A 16 -3.30 7.77 0.82
N GLY A 17 -4.19 7.42 1.75
CA GLY A 17 -5.52 8.01 1.84
C GLY A 17 -5.49 9.52 2.08
N ALA A 18 -4.60 9.99 2.97
CA ALA A 18 -4.41 11.43 3.21
C ALA A 18 -3.90 12.15 1.96
N TRP A 19 -2.94 11.56 1.23
CA TRP A 19 -2.44 12.12 -0.03
C TRP A 19 -3.52 12.21 -1.11
N ILE A 20 -4.36 11.18 -1.24
CA ILE A 20 -5.55 11.21 -2.12
C ILE A 20 -6.48 12.35 -1.73
N LYS A 21 -6.76 12.49 -0.42
CA LYS A 21 -7.65 13.52 0.10
C LYS A 21 -7.12 14.92 -0.24
N GLU A 22 -5.84 15.18 0.02
CA GLU A 22 -5.19 16.46 -0.30
C GLU A 22 -5.30 16.77 -1.80
N ARG A 23 -5.04 15.78 -2.67
CA ARG A 23 -5.17 15.97 -4.12
C ARG A 23 -6.60 16.24 -4.55
N ARG A 24 -7.57 15.50 -4.00
CA ARG A 24 -8.99 15.71 -4.26
C ARG A 24 -9.43 17.12 -3.87
N GLU A 25 -9.02 17.57 -2.67
CA GLU A 25 -9.38 18.90 -2.15
C GLU A 25 -8.72 20.03 -2.93
N ALA A 26 -7.49 19.83 -3.42
CA ALA A 26 -6.82 20.78 -4.31
C ALA A 26 -7.54 20.96 -5.66
N LEU A 27 -8.24 19.93 -6.13
CA LEU A 27 -9.11 19.98 -7.33
C LEU A 27 -10.52 20.52 -7.03
N GLY A 28 -10.82 20.85 -5.77
CA GLY A 28 -12.12 21.36 -5.35
C GLY A 28 -13.22 20.31 -5.28
N TYR A 29 -12.90 19.02 -5.34
CA TYR A 29 -13.91 17.96 -5.33
C TYR A 29 -14.29 17.59 -3.89
N THR A 30 -15.59 17.41 -3.65
CA THR A 30 -16.12 16.68 -2.49
C THR A 30 -15.91 15.17 -2.66
N GLN A 31 -16.05 14.40 -1.58
CA GLN A 31 -16.02 12.93 -1.66
C GLN A 31 -17.16 12.38 -2.54
N LEU A 32 -18.32 13.05 -2.58
CA LEU A 32 -19.44 12.68 -3.43
C LEU A 32 -19.10 12.89 -4.91
N GLU A 33 -18.58 14.06 -5.27
CA GLU A 33 -18.17 14.33 -6.65
C GLU A 33 -17.06 13.39 -7.11
N MET A 34 -16.08 13.11 -6.24
CA MET A 34 -15.06 12.09 -6.51
C MET A 34 -15.70 10.73 -6.79
N SER A 35 -16.65 10.28 -5.95
CA SER A 35 -17.33 8.99 -6.14
C SER A 35 -18.06 8.90 -7.47
N SER A 36 -18.73 9.98 -7.89
CA SER A 36 -19.39 10.04 -9.20
C SER A 36 -18.38 9.94 -10.36
N LYS A 37 -17.23 10.62 -10.26
CA LYS A 37 -16.18 10.59 -11.29
C LYS A 37 -15.50 9.22 -11.43
N VAL A 38 -15.38 8.47 -10.34
CA VAL A 38 -14.79 7.11 -10.35
C VAL A 38 -15.83 5.99 -10.42
N ASN A 39 -17.08 6.31 -10.77
CA ASN A 39 -18.19 5.36 -10.93
C ASN A 39 -18.51 4.52 -9.68
N TYR A 40 -18.31 5.09 -8.50
CA TYR A 40 -18.74 4.48 -7.24
C TYR A 40 -20.14 4.98 -6.86
N ALA A 41 -21.03 4.05 -6.51
CA ALA A 41 -22.42 4.34 -6.15
C ALA A 41 -22.56 5.25 -4.91
N TYR A 42 -21.56 5.23 -4.01
CA TYR A 42 -21.62 5.95 -2.74
C TYR A 42 -20.26 6.54 -2.35
N ALA A 43 -20.29 7.75 -1.76
CA ALA A 43 -19.12 8.46 -1.24
C ALA A 43 -18.38 7.70 -0.12
N ALA A 44 -19.05 6.72 0.52
CA ALA A 44 -18.47 5.90 1.58
C ALA A 44 -17.18 5.18 1.13
N MET A 45 -17.10 4.76 -0.13
CA MET A 45 -15.90 4.10 -0.65
C MET A 45 -14.71 5.06 -0.69
N VAL A 46 -14.93 6.30 -1.16
CA VAL A 46 -13.89 7.36 -1.15
C VAL A 46 -13.43 7.64 0.28
N SER A 47 -14.36 7.79 1.23
CA SER A 47 -14.05 8.01 2.65
C SER A 47 -13.28 6.85 3.30
N GLN A 48 -13.59 5.59 2.94
CA GLN A 48 -12.87 4.41 3.42
C GLN A 48 -11.43 4.38 2.90
N ILE A 49 -11.21 4.72 1.63
CA ILE A 49 -9.87 4.83 1.03
C ILE A 49 -9.08 5.96 1.68
N GLU A 50 -9.67 7.15 1.85
CA GLU A 50 -8.99 8.32 2.41
C GLU A 50 -8.56 8.13 3.87
N ARG A 51 -9.30 7.34 4.64
CA ARG A 51 -8.92 6.99 6.02
C ARG A 51 -7.98 5.78 6.10
N GLY A 52 -7.66 5.17 4.96
CA GLY A 52 -6.88 3.93 4.87
C GLY A 52 -7.57 2.69 5.46
N ALA A 53 -8.89 2.75 5.67
CA ALA A 53 -9.70 1.64 6.16
C ALA A 53 -9.84 0.53 5.11
N SER A 54 -9.85 0.91 3.82
CA SER A 54 -9.79 -0.01 2.68
C SER A 54 -8.68 0.41 1.73
N ALA A 55 -8.04 -0.55 1.06
CA ALA A 55 -7.12 -0.25 -0.02
C ALA A 55 -7.92 0.13 -1.28
N LEU A 56 -7.37 1.03 -2.10
CA LEU A 56 -7.89 1.30 -3.42
C LEU A 56 -7.77 0.04 -4.30
N PRO A 57 -8.83 -0.42 -4.97
CA PRO A 57 -8.79 -1.59 -5.86
C PRO A 57 -7.81 -1.39 -7.02
N PRO A 58 -6.83 -2.30 -7.26
CA PRO A 58 -5.81 -2.09 -8.29
C PRO A 58 -6.33 -1.81 -9.71
N HIS A 59 -7.50 -2.36 -10.08
CA HIS A 59 -8.10 -2.13 -11.40
C HIS A 59 -8.60 -0.69 -11.60
N ASP A 60 -8.80 0.07 -10.51
CA ASP A 60 -9.27 1.45 -10.55
C ASP A 60 -8.12 2.48 -10.53
N LEU A 61 -6.87 2.05 -10.36
CA LEU A 61 -5.72 2.97 -10.23
C LEU A 61 -5.61 3.96 -11.38
N ARG A 62 -5.84 3.51 -12.62
CA ARG A 62 -5.78 4.37 -13.81
C ARG A 62 -6.88 5.44 -13.78
N LEU A 63 -8.12 5.04 -13.51
CA LEU A 63 -9.25 5.95 -13.43
C LEU A 63 -9.06 6.99 -12.32
N TRP A 64 -8.57 6.56 -11.16
CA TRP A 64 -8.26 7.46 -10.05
C TRP A 64 -7.13 8.43 -10.40
N ALA A 65 -6.08 7.97 -11.06
CA ALA A 65 -4.99 8.83 -11.51
C ALA A 65 -5.49 9.92 -12.48
N GLU A 66 -6.32 9.55 -13.45
CA GLU A 66 -6.92 10.47 -14.42
C GLU A 66 -7.82 11.51 -13.74
N VAL A 67 -8.71 11.07 -12.84
CA VAL A 67 -9.61 11.98 -12.11
C VAL A 67 -8.85 12.90 -11.15
N LEU A 68 -7.77 12.43 -10.55
CA LEU A 68 -6.93 13.22 -9.65
C LEU A 68 -5.85 14.01 -10.40
N GLU A 69 -5.85 14.00 -11.73
CA GLU A 69 -4.86 14.68 -12.57
C GLU A 69 -3.41 14.34 -12.20
N VAL A 70 -3.15 13.08 -11.85
CA VAL A 70 -1.81 12.53 -11.56
C VAL A 70 -1.43 11.59 -12.71
N LYS A 71 -0.16 11.61 -13.13
CA LYS A 71 0.28 10.68 -14.17
C LYS A 71 0.06 9.22 -13.70
N PRO A 72 -0.47 8.31 -14.55
CA PRO A 72 -0.81 6.95 -14.10
C PRO A 72 0.37 6.15 -13.51
N ASP A 73 1.58 6.34 -14.04
CA ASP A 73 2.80 5.71 -13.53
C ASP A 73 3.20 6.26 -12.16
N GLU A 74 3.14 7.58 -11.96
CA GLU A 74 3.38 8.23 -10.67
C GLU A 74 2.36 7.78 -9.61
N PHE A 75 1.07 7.73 -9.97
CA PHE A 75 0.01 7.27 -9.09
C PHE A 75 0.21 5.79 -8.71
N ALA A 76 0.54 4.93 -9.68
CA ALA A 76 0.81 3.52 -9.43
C ALA A 76 2.05 3.34 -8.54
N MET A 77 3.14 4.07 -8.78
CA MET A 77 4.34 4.01 -7.93
C MET A 77 4.05 4.46 -6.50
N THR A 78 3.23 5.51 -6.34
CA THR A 78 2.77 6.00 -5.03
C THR A 78 1.89 4.96 -4.33
N TYR A 79 0.96 4.35 -5.05
CA TYR A 79 0.16 3.24 -4.53
C TYR A 79 1.03 2.06 -4.09
N LEU A 80 2.02 1.66 -4.90
CA LEU A 80 2.91 0.56 -4.55
C LEU A 80 3.71 0.89 -3.30
N TYR A 81 4.23 2.11 -3.17
CA TYR A 81 5.00 2.54 -2.00
C TYR A 81 4.20 2.38 -0.68
N TYR A 82 2.95 2.81 -0.67
CA TYR A 82 2.14 2.82 0.56
C TYR A 82 1.28 1.56 0.76
N CYS A 83 0.69 1.01 -0.30
CA CYS A 83 -0.29 -0.07 -0.22
C CYS A 83 0.31 -1.45 -0.51
N GLN A 84 1.41 -1.52 -1.27
CA GLN A 84 2.11 -2.76 -1.63
C GLN A 84 3.63 -2.66 -1.42
N PRO A 85 4.11 -2.29 -0.22
CA PRO A 85 5.50 -1.89 0.03
C PRO A 85 6.53 -2.97 -0.32
N PHE A 86 6.15 -4.25 -0.27
CA PHE A 86 7.03 -5.36 -0.70
C PHE A 86 7.19 -5.42 -2.22
N ILE A 87 6.13 -5.18 -2.99
CA ILE A 87 6.21 -5.09 -4.46
C ILE A 87 7.07 -3.88 -4.84
N TYR A 88 6.85 -2.74 -4.20
CA TYR A 88 7.67 -1.55 -4.40
C TYR A 88 9.16 -1.83 -4.11
N GLN A 89 9.46 -2.55 -3.02
CA GLN A 89 10.82 -2.94 -2.69
C GLN A 89 11.44 -3.87 -3.75
N CYS A 90 10.69 -4.85 -4.27
CA CYS A 90 11.16 -5.72 -5.35
C CYS A 90 11.50 -4.94 -6.63
N LEU A 91 10.75 -3.89 -6.95
CA LEU A 91 10.93 -3.10 -8.17
C LEU A 91 12.05 -2.06 -8.03
N THR A 92 12.22 -1.46 -6.86
CA THR A 92 13.07 -0.27 -6.67
C THR A 92 14.28 -0.49 -5.77
N GLY A 93 14.33 -1.61 -5.03
CA GLY A 93 15.31 -1.86 -3.97
C GLY A 93 15.13 -1.00 -2.71
N LYS A 94 14.19 -0.05 -2.70
CA LYS A 94 13.93 0.85 -1.57
C LYS A 94 12.87 0.26 -0.65
N ASP A 95 13.05 0.47 0.65
CA ASP A 95 12.19 -0.10 1.67
C ASP A 95 11.30 0.99 2.31
N PRO A 96 9.98 1.02 2.01
CA PRO A 96 9.09 2.03 2.56
C PRO A 96 9.03 2.03 4.09
N TYR A 97 9.17 0.87 4.75
CA TYR A 97 9.13 0.83 6.22
C TYR A 97 10.35 1.51 6.84
N VAL A 98 11.53 1.35 6.22
CA VAL A 98 12.75 2.03 6.66
C VAL A 98 12.65 3.53 6.41
N ALA A 99 12.21 3.93 5.22
CA ALA A 99 12.01 5.33 4.85
C ALA A 99 11.03 6.03 5.81
N GLU A 100 9.96 5.34 6.17
CA GLU A 100 8.90 5.88 7.04
C GLU A 100 9.12 5.65 8.54
N ARG A 101 10.26 5.04 8.92
CA ARG A 101 10.62 4.70 10.31
C ARG A 101 9.55 3.86 11.02
N LEU A 102 8.94 2.94 10.28
CA LEU A 102 7.91 2.02 10.78
C LEU A 102 8.52 0.64 11.05
N PRO A 103 8.07 -0.07 12.10
CA PRO A 103 8.51 -1.44 12.32
C PRO A 103 8.00 -2.32 11.16
N LYS A 104 8.92 -3.13 10.60
CA LYS A 104 8.53 -4.17 9.64
C LYS A 104 7.83 -5.31 10.36
N ALA A 105 6.85 -5.89 9.67
CA ALA A 105 6.36 -7.21 10.01
C ALA A 105 7.55 -8.18 10.16
N PRO A 106 7.65 -8.98 11.24
CA PRO A 106 8.60 -10.07 11.28
C PRO A 106 8.42 -10.93 10.02
N LYS A 107 9.55 -11.30 9.40
CA LYS A 107 9.55 -12.23 8.27
C LYS A 107 8.78 -13.48 8.69
N THR A 108 7.93 -14.02 7.82
CA THR A 108 7.18 -15.29 8.03
C THR A 108 8.10 -16.52 8.12
N VAL A 109 9.36 -16.33 8.48
CA VAL A 109 10.31 -17.37 8.80
C VAL A 109 10.96 -17.01 10.14
N MET A 110 10.19 -17.13 11.21
CA MET A 110 10.73 -17.81 12.37
C MET A 110 10.49 -19.29 12.13
N SER A 111 11.58 -19.98 11.76
CA SER A 111 11.99 -21.22 12.43
C SER A 111 10.91 -21.82 13.33
N ALA A 112 10.11 -22.74 12.77
CA ALA A 112 9.56 -23.79 13.61
C ALA A 112 10.75 -24.43 14.35
N PRO A 113 10.72 -24.57 15.68
CA PRO A 113 11.75 -25.31 16.38
C PRO A 113 11.73 -26.73 15.81
N GLY A 114 12.76 -27.09 15.02
CA GLY A 114 12.90 -28.45 14.48
C GLY A 114 12.94 -28.63 12.97
N ARG A 115 13.07 -27.60 12.11
CA ARG A 115 13.42 -27.87 10.69
C ARG A 115 14.95 -27.91 10.55
N PRO A 116 15.59 -29.09 10.44
CA PRO A 116 17.02 -29.15 10.20
C PRO A 116 17.33 -28.40 8.91
N SER A 117 18.32 -27.51 8.98
CA SER A 117 18.89 -26.89 7.79
C SER A 117 19.34 -28.03 6.88
N VAL A 118 18.75 -28.17 5.70
CA VAL A 118 19.28 -29.07 4.67
C VAL A 118 20.61 -28.48 4.24
N ARG A 119 21.69 -28.88 4.93
CA ARG A 119 23.04 -28.72 4.42
C ARG A 119 23.06 -29.53 3.12
N ARG A 120 23.23 -28.86 1.98
CA ARG A 120 23.58 -29.54 0.74
C ARG A 120 24.89 -30.28 1.03
N ALA A 121 24.82 -31.60 1.16
CA ALA A 121 25.96 -32.44 0.91
C ALA A 121 26.39 -32.16 -0.53
N ARG A 122 27.50 -31.43 -0.69
CA ARG A 122 28.30 -31.57 -1.89
C ARG A 122 29.10 -32.84 -1.63
N ASP A 123 28.56 -33.96 -2.08
CA ASP A 123 29.30 -35.20 -2.16
C ASP A 123 30.49 -34.97 -3.09
N ALA A 124 31.66 -35.32 -2.56
CA ALA A 124 32.84 -35.58 -3.34
C ALA A 124 32.60 -36.88 -4.12
N HIS A 125 32.61 -36.81 -5.45
CA HIS A 125 33.36 -37.74 -6.28
C HIS A 125 33.63 -37.15 -7.66
#